data_AF-A0A811P5C6-F1
#
_entry.id   AF-A0A811P5C6-F1
#
_cell.length_a   1.000
_cell.length_b   1.000
_cell.length_c   1.000
_cell.angle_alpha   90.00
_cell.angle_beta   90.00
_cell.angle_gamma   90.00
#
_symmetry.space_group_name_H-M   'P 1'
#
loop_
_entity.id
_entity.type
_entity.pdbx_description
1 polymer ?
#
loop_
_entity_poly.entity_id
_entity_poly.type
_entity_poly.pdbx_seq_one_letter_code
_entity_poly.pdbx_strand_id
1 'polypeptide(L)'
;MIEKGLDADANLLDVILKGLCSHEKVEEAYSLFVEMVDKAELRPWQGTCRRLIGDLLRVNKLDEALALLKTMKTCKFPPFADPFPPYIAKHGTVEDARNFFKALTVNTSPAPAAYLHVLKLFFAEGRYSEAQDLLYKCPNHIRKHPHVTKLFESIKVECLCLLIGFKQAMIGEIMVNP
;
A
#
# COMPACT_ATOMS: atom_id res chain seq x y z
N MET A 1 -28.02 10.48 -12.47
CA MET A 1 -28.27 9.21 -13.19
C MET A 1 -28.91 8.14 -12.31
N ILE A 2 -28.92 8.27 -10.97
CA ILE A 2 -29.61 7.34 -10.05
C ILE A 2 -31.08 7.74 -9.78
N GLU A 3 -31.50 8.97 -10.13
CA GLU A 3 -32.89 9.43 -9.95
C GLU A 3 -33.92 8.80 -10.90
N LYS A 4 -33.49 8.02 -11.88
CA LYS A 4 -34.40 7.22 -12.72
C LYS A 4 -33.91 5.80 -12.64
N GLY A 5 -34.72 4.90 -12.10
CA GLY A 5 -34.43 3.49 -11.79
C GLY A 5 -34.05 2.63 -12.99
N LEU A 6 -33.04 3.04 -13.73
CA LEU A 6 -32.26 2.24 -14.64
C LEU A 6 -31.35 1.39 -13.76
N ASP A 7 -31.61 0.09 -13.76
CA ASP A 7 -30.74 -0.92 -13.18
C ASP A 7 -29.35 -0.71 -13.78
N ALA A 8 -28.44 -0.12 -12.99
CA ALA A 8 -27.17 0.32 -13.50
C ALA A 8 -26.29 -0.91 -13.72
N ASP A 9 -26.26 -1.39 -14.97
CA ASP A 9 -25.41 -2.51 -15.38
C ASP A 9 -23.95 -2.18 -15.05
N ALA A 10 -23.23 -3.14 -14.44
CA ALA A 10 -21.80 -3.05 -14.16
C ALA A 10 -20.97 -2.68 -15.41
N ASN A 11 -21.45 -3.04 -16.61
CA ASN A 11 -20.88 -2.60 -17.88
C ASN A 11 -20.93 -1.07 -18.05
N LEU A 12 -22.10 -0.48 -17.84
CA LEU A 12 -22.30 0.97 -17.97
C LEU A 12 -21.46 1.71 -16.94
N LEU A 13 -21.36 1.16 -15.73
CA LEU A 13 -20.49 1.70 -14.69
C LEU A 13 -19.02 1.73 -15.11
N ASP A 14 -18.48 0.63 -15.63
CA ASP A 14 -17.08 0.59 -16.07
C ASP A 14 -16.80 1.63 -17.17
N VAL A 15 -17.75 1.82 -18.10
CA VAL A 15 -17.65 2.84 -19.15
C VAL A 15 -17.63 4.26 -18.57
N ILE A 16 -18.54 4.58 -17.63
CA ILE A 16 -18.61 5.90 -17.00
C ILE A 16 -17.34 6.17 -16.19
N LEU A 17 -16.88 5.21 -15.38
CA LEU A 17 -15.67 5.35 -14.57
C LEU A 17 -14.44 5.53 -15.45
N LYS A 18 -14.31 4.74 -16.52
CA LYS A 18 -13.23 4.91 -17.49
C LYS A 18 -13.28 6.29 -18.14
N GLY A 19 -14.47 6.78 -18.48
CA GLY A 19 -14.68 8.13 -19.00
C GLY A 19 -14.20 9.20 -18.02
N LEU A 20 -14.63 9.14 -16.77
CA LEU A 20 -14.24 10.09 -15.72
C LEU A 20 -12.73 10.07 -15.45
N CYS A 21 -12.11 8.90 -15.28
CA CYS A 21 -10.67 8.78 -15.08
C CYS A 21 -9.85 9.32 -16.26
N SER A 22 -10.35 9.17 -17.50
CA SER A 22 -9.68 9.71 -18.70
C SER A 22 -9.76 11.23 -18.81
N HIS A 23 -10.69 11.88 -18.10
CA HIS A 23 -10.82 13.33 -18.01
C HIS A 23 -10.26 13.88 -16.68
N GLU A 24 -9.36 13.13 -16.02
CA GLU A 24 -8.71 13.49 -14.75
C GLU A 24 -9.68 13.70 -13.57
N LYS A 25 -10.93 13.25 -13.71
CA LYS A 25 -11.99 13.33 -12.69
C LYS A 25 -11.98 12.09 -11.79
N VAL A 26 -10.82 11.73 -11.25
CA VAL A 26 -10.63 10.49 -10.47
C VAL A 26 -11.45 10.51 -9.18
N GLU A 27 -11.54 11.64 -8.49
CA GLU A 27 -12.37 11.81 -7.29
C GLU A 27 -13.86 11.58 -7.58
N GLU A 28 -14.37 12.17 -8.67
CA GLU A 28 -15.77 11.99 -9.10
C GLU A 28 -16.04 10.52 -9.44
N ALA A 29 -15.07 9.86 -10.10
CA ALA A 29 -15.15 8.44 -10.41
C ALA A 29 -15.22 7.59 -9.13
N TYR A 30 -14.36 7.86 -8.15
CA TYR A 30 -14.37 7.15 -6.88
C TYR A 30 -15.66 7.38 -6.09
N SER A 31 -16.16 8.63 -6.03
CA SER A 31 -17.43 8.94 -5.36
C SER A 31 -18.60 8.18 -5.99
N LEU A 32 -18.66 8.12 -7.33
CA LEU A 32 -19.69 7.35 -8.04
C LEU A 32 -19.56 5.85 -7.75
N PHE A 33 -18.34 5.32 -7.74
CA PHE A 33 -18.08 3.93 -7.38
C PHE A 33 -18.62 3.61 -5.98
N VAL A 34 -18.28 4.43 -4.97
CA VAL A 34 -18.75 4.24 -3.58
C VAL A 34 -20.26 4.30 -3.52
N GLU A 35 -20.88 5.29 -4.16
CA GLU A 35 -22.35 5.41 -4.18
C GLU A 35 -23.02 4.15 -4.74
N MET A 36 -22.45 3.53 -5.77
CA MET A 36 -23.05 2.37 -6.41
C MET A 36 -22.80 1.06 -5.66
N VAL A 37 -21.62 0.90 -5.06
CA VAL A 37 -21.33 -0.27 -4.24
C VAL A 37 -22.16 -0.24 -2.95
N ASP A 38 -22.27 0.93 -2.30
CA ASP A 38 -22.88 1.05 -0.98
C ASP A 38 -24.40 1.27 -1.04
N LYS A 39 -24.92 2.06 -2.01
CA LYS A 39 -26.36 2.36 -2.08
C LYS A 39 -27.13 1.48 -3.04
N ALA A 40 -26.49 1.04 -4.13
CA ALA A 40 -27.14 0.21 -5.15
C ALA A 40 -26.81 -1.28 -5.03
N GLU A 41 -26.00 -1.67 -4.02
CA GLU A 41 -25.54 -3.04 -3.77
C GLU A 41 -24.92 -3.71 -5.00
N LEU A 42 -24.37 -2.91 -5.92
CA LEU A 42 -23.79 -3.40 -7.15
C LEU A 42 -22.42 -3.99 -6.88
N ARG A 43 -22.20 -5.23 -7.32
CA ARG A 43 -20.90 -5.88 -7.24
C ARG A 43 -19.98 -5.32 -8.33
N PRO A 44 -18.91 -4.58 -7.99
CA PRO A 44 -18.02 -4.01 -8.98
C PRO A 44 -17.21 -5.10 -9.66
N TRP A 45 -16.78 -4.82 -10.89
CA TRP A 45 -15.87 -5.71 -11.59
C TRP A 45 -14.43 -5.59 -11.06
N GLN A 46 -13.70 -6.71 -11.08
CA GLN A 46 -12.30 -6.73 -10.66
C GLN A 46 -11.44 -5.72 -11.45
N GLY A 47 -11.68 -5.61 -12.76
CA GLY A 47 -10.95 -4.67 -13.63
C GLY A 47 -11.17 -3.22 -13.24
N THR A 48 -12.40 -2.86 -12.88
CA THR A 48 -12.79 -1.52 -12.43
C THR A 48 -12.05 -1.15 -11.14
N CYS A 49 -12.04 -2.02 -10.13
CA CYS A 49 -11.30 -1.77 -8.89
C CYS A 49 -9.79 -1.60 -9.13
N ARG A 50 -9.19 -2.45 -9.97
CA ARG A 50 -7.75 -2.36 -10.31
C ARG A 50 -7.40 -1.04 -10.99
N ARG A 51 -8.24 -0.58 -11.92
CA ARG A 51 -8.07 0.70 -12.61
C ARG A 51 -8.13 1.86 -11.61
N LEU A 52 -9.19 1.91 -10.80
CA LEU A 52 -9.36 2.97 -9.81
C LEU A 52 -8.20 3.01 -8.80
N ILE A 53 -7.69 1.85 -8.35
CA ILE A 53 -6.49 1.81 -7.49
C ILE A 53 -5.31 2.51 -8.16
N GLY A 54 -5.03 2.20 -9.44
CA GLY A 54 -3.94 2.84 -10.17
C GLY A 54 -4.15 4.35 -10.35
N ASP A 55 -5.37 4.75 -10.69
CA ASP A 55 -5.72 6.16 -10.89
C ASP A 55 -5.67 6.97 -9.58
N LEU A 56 -6.16 6.42 -8.47
CA LEU A 56 -6.11 7.05 -7.15
C LEU A 56 -4.68 7.23 -6.66
N LEU A 57 -3.84 6.20 -6.78
CA LEU A 57 -2.41 6.33 -6.44
C LEU A 57 -1.72 7.40 -7.28
N ARG A 58 -2.08 7.54 -8.57
CA ARG A 58 -1.54 8.60 -9.44
C ARG A 58 -1.91 10.01 -8.98
N VAL A 59 -3.07 10.20 -8.38
CA VAL A 59 -3.52 11.50 -7.83
C VAL A 59 -3.27 11.64 -6.31
N ASN A 60 -2.39 10.81 -5.76
CA ASN A 60 -1.98 10.79 -4.35
C ASN A 60 -3.10 10.47 -3.34
N LYS A 61 -4.05 9.63 -3.73
CA LYS A 61 -5.24 9.23 -2.96
C LYS A 61 -5.08 7.84 -2.39
N LEU A 62 -4.10 7.71 -1.49
CA LEU A 62 -3.70 6.42 -0.92
C LEU A 62 -4.80 5.79 -0.07
N ASP A 63 -5.50 6.57 0.74
CA ASP A 63 -6.51 6.06 1.67
C ASP A 63 -7.69 5.44 0.91
N GLU A 64 -8.15 6.11 -0.14
CA GLU A 64 -9.19 5.64 -1.05
C GLU A 64 -8.73 4.38 -1.80
N ALA A 65 -7.48 4.34 -2.27
CA ALA A 65 -6.91 3.15 -2.90
C ALA A 65 -6.85 1.96 -1.92
N LEU A 66 -6.45 2.19 -0.67
CA LEU A 66 -6.43 1.16 0.38
C LEU A 66 -7.84 0.68 0.73
N ALA A 67 -8.84 1.55 0.69
CA ALA A 67 -10.24 1.18 0.85
C ALA A 67 -10.68 0.22 -0.27
N LEU A 68 -10.37 0.52 -1.53
CA LEU A 68 -10.64 -0.38 -2.65
C LEU A 68 -9.93 -1.73 -2.52
N LEU A 69 -8.69 -1.76 -2.04
CA LEU A 69 -7.97 -3.00 -1.79
C LEU A 69 -8.71 -3.91 -0.79
N LYS A 70 -9.34 -3.31 0.24
CA LYS A 70 -10.20 -4.03 1.20
C LYS A 70 -11.50 -4.48 0.54
N THR A 71 -12.16 -3.63 -0.24
CA THR A 71 -13.38 -3.97 -0.99
C THR A 71 -13.16 -5.14 -1.96
N MET A 72 -12.02 -5.20 -2.64
CA MET A 72 -11.70 -6.35 -3.51
C MET A 72 -11.74 -7.68 -2.75
N LYS A 73 -11.32 -7.70 -1.48
CA LYS A 73 -11.34 -8.90 -0.66
C LYS A 73 -12.73 -9.28 -0.19
N THR A 74 -13.55 -8.30 0.22
CA THR A 74 -14.95 -8.56 0.59
C THR A 74 -15.72 -9.11 -0.61
N CYS A 75 -15.40 -8.63 -1.82
CA CYS A 75 -15.92 -9.17 -3.08
C CYS A 75 -15.27 -10.51 -3.54
N LYS A 76 -14.38 -11.11 -2.74
CA LYS A 76 -13.63 -12.36 -3.04
C LYS A 76 -12.77 -12.31 -4.31
N PHE A 77 -12.29 -11.13 -4.70
CA PHE A 77 -11.32 -10.99 -5.77
C PHE A 77 -9.87 -11.12 -5.25
N PRO A 78 -8.94 -11.60 -6.09
CA PRO A 78 -7.51 -11.48 -5.82
C PRO A 78 -7.13 -10.02 -5.56
N PRO A 79 -6.56 -9.68 -4.38
CA PRO A 79 -6.19 -8.31 -4.04
C PRO A 79 -5.11 -7.80 -4.99
N PHE A 80 -5.23 -6.54 -5.43
CA PHE A 80 -4.27 -5.89 -6.31
C PHE A 80 -3.30 -5.01 -5.50
N ALA A 81 -2.36 -5.67 -4.83
CA ALA A 81 -1.47 -5.04 -3.86
C ALA A 81 -0.16 -4.48 -4.46
N ASP A 82 0.25 -4.97 -5.62
CA ASP A 82 1.56 -4.66 -6.23
C ASP A 82 1.86 -3.15 -6.43
N PRO A 83 0.87 -2.28 -6.72
CA PRO A 83 1.14 -0.85 -6.88
C PRO A 83 1.46 -0.10 -5.58
N PHE A 84 1.06 -0.62 -4.42
CA PHE A 84 1.15 0.11 -3.15
C PHE A 84 2.58 0.21 -2.60
N PRO A 85 3.40 -0.86 -2.54
CA PRO A 85 4.77 -0.79 -2.05
C PRO A 85 5.65 0.27 -2.74
N PRO A 86 5.71 0.37 -4.10
CA PRO A 86 6.52 1.40 -4.74
C PRO A 86 5.97 2.81 -4.50
N TYR A 87 4.64 2.99 -4.47
CA TYR A 87 4.05 4.27 -4.12
C TYR A 87 4.41 4.70 -2.70
N ILE A 88 4.27 3.81 -1.71
CA ILE A 88 4.59 4.10 -0.31
C ILE A 88 6.07 4.41 -0.13
N ALA A 89 6.94 3.65 -0.78
CA ALA A 89 8.38 3.90 -0.72
C ALA A 89 8.73 5.29 -1.25
N LYS A 90 8.09 5.72 -2.34
CA LYS A 90 8.41 7.00 -2.99
C LYS A 90 7.73 8.21 -2.36
N HIS A 91 6.48 8.06 -1.89
CA HIS A 91 5.62 9.19 -1.49
C HIS A 91 4.99 9.04 -0.10
N GLY A 92 4.92 7.80 0.43
CA GLY A 92 4.21 7.51 1.67
C GLY A 92 5.05 7.68 2.94
N THR A 93 4.43 7.42 4.07
CA THR A 93 5.03 7.43 5.40
C THR A 93 5.15 6.02 5.97
N VAL A 94 5.78 5.89 7.14
CA VAL A 94 5.80 4.61 7.89
C VAL A 94 4.39 4.18 8.31
N GLU A 95 3.51 5.13 8.63
CA GLU A 95 2.12 4.80 8.98
C GLU A 95 1.33 4.32 7.76
N ASP A 96 1.60 4.88 6.59
CA ASP A 96 1.02 4.43 5.32
C ASP A 96 1.42 2.98 5.01
N ALA A 97 2.70 2.64 5.20
CA ALA A 97 3.17 1.24 5.10
C ALA A 97 2.40 0.33 6.06
N ARG A 98 2.18 0.76 7.30
CA ARG A 98 1.39 0.00 8.29
C ARG A 98 -0.07 -0.13 7.89
N ASN A 99 -0.68 0.92 7.36
CA ASN A 99 -2.07 0.88 6.89
C ASN A 99 -2.22 -0.04 5.68
N PHE A 100 -1.21 -0.07 4.79
CA PHE A 100 -1.13 -1.06 3.72
C PHE A 100 -1.04 -2.49 4.25
N PHE A 101 -0.16 -2.77 5.22
CA PHE A 101 -0.07 -4.09 5.84
C PHE A 101 -1.39 -4.52 6.51
N LYS A 102 -2.06 -3.60 7.22
CA LYS A 102 -3.40 -3.85 7.76
C LYS A 102 -4.41 -4.12 6.63
N ALA A 103 -4.36 -3.38 5.52
CA ALA A 103 -5.23 -3.62 4.37
C ALA A 103 -4.95 -4.97 3.68
N LEU A 104 -3.70 -5.48 3.75
CA LEU A 104 -3.32 -6.81 3.28
C LEU A 104 -3.85 -7.97 4.11
N THR A 105 -4.37 -7.74 5.30
CA THR A 105 -4.80 -8.81 6.20
C THR A 105 -6.12 -8.49 6.88
N VAL A 106 -7.08 -9.41 6.80
CA VAL A 106 -8.37 -9.20 7.50
C VAL A 106 -8.25 -9.60 8.98
N ASN A 107 -7.53 -10.68 9.31
CA ASN A 107 -7.36 -11.21 10.68
C ASN A 107 -6.03 -11.98 10.88
N THR A 108 -5.04 -11.76 10.02
CA THR A 108 -3.77 -12.51 10.03
C THR A 108 -2.57 -11.58 9.98
N SER A 109 -1.36 -12.08 10.28
CA SER A 109 -0.14 -11.30 10.06
C SER A 109 0.23 -11.31 8.58
N PRO A 110 0.63 -10.18 7.97
CA PRO A 110 1.12 -10.17 6.60
C PRO A 110 2.33 -11.07 6.45
N ALA A 111 2.51 -11.66 5.27
CA ALA A 111 3.66 -12.52 5.02
C ALA A 111 4.98 -11.75 5.20
N PRO A 112 6.05 -12.37 5.73
CA PRO A 112 7.35 -11.72 5.87
C PRO A 112 7.89 -11.13 4.56
N ALA A 113 7.54 -11.73 3.42
CA ALA A 113 7.88 -11.24 2.09
C ALA A 113 7.32 -9.83 1.81
N ALA A 114 6.12 -9.48 2.30
CA ALA A 114 5.52 -8.17 2.11
C ALA A 114 6.30 -7.07 2.86
N TYR A 115 6.65 -7.34 4.13
CA TYR A 115 7.50 -6.46 4.93
C TYR A 115 8.86 -6.27 4.26
N LEU A 116 9.51 -7.38 3.88
CA LEU A 116 10.81 -7.35 3.22
C LEU A 116 10.77 -6.54 1.92
N HIS A 117 9.70 -6.65 1.13
CA HIS A 117 9.56 -5.92 -0.12
C HIS A 117 9.49 -4.41 0.11
N VAL A 118 8.65 -3.93 1.03
CA VAL A 118 8.54 -2.50 1.36
C VAL A 118 9.86 -1.97 1.95
N LEU A 119 10.52 -2.73 2.82
CA LEU A 119 11.82 -2.36 3.39
C LEU A 119 12.90 -2.21 2.30
N LYS A 120 12.98 -3.17 1.36
CA LYS A 120 13.89 -3.08 0.21
C LYS A 120 13.60 -1.85 -0.66
N LEU A 121 12.33 -1.52 -0.87
CA LEU A 121 11.95 -0.35 -1.65
C LEU A 121 12.30 0.97 -0.94
N PHE A 122 12.08 1.08 0.38
CA PHE A 122 12.54 2.25 1.13
C PHE A 122 14.06 2.44 1.01
N PHE A 123 14.83 1.35 1.07
CA PHE A 123 16.28 1.43 0.86
C PHE A 123 16.66 1.84 -0.57
N ALA A 124 15.96 1.32 -1.58
CA ALA A 124 16.18 1.72 -2.97
C ALA A 124 15.89 3.21 -3.21
N GLU A 125 14.93 3.78 -2.48
CA GLU A 125 14.60 5.22 -2.49
C GLU A 125 15.50 6.06 -1.54
N GLY A 126 16.47 5.45 -0.86
CA GLY A 126 17.37 6.15 0.08
C GLY A 126 16.72 6.57 1.41
N ARG A 127 15.51 6.07 1.71
CA ARG A 127 14.71 6.40 2.90
C ARG A 127 15.04 5.48 4.08
N TYR A 128 16.29 5.52 4.50
CA TYR A 128 16.83 4.61 5.53
C TYR A 128 16.18 4.80 6.91
N SER A 129 15.83 6.04 7.27
CA SER A 129 15.19 6.34 8.56
C SER A 129 13.81 5.70 8.65
N GLU A 130 13.01 5.82 7.60
CA GLU A 130 11.69 5.21 7.52
C GLU A 130 11.75 3.68 7.47
N ALA A 131 12.75 3.11 6.78
CA ALA A 131 12.98 1.66 6.81
C ALA A 131 13.29 1.17 8.24
N GLN A 132 14.08 1.91 9.01
CA GLN A 132 14.40 1.58 10.40
C GLN A 132 13.20 1.72 11.33
N ASP A 133 12.47 2.84 11.25
CA ASP A 133 11.29 3.06 12.06
C ASP A 133 10.20 2.02 11.74
N LEU A 134 10.02 1.67 10.47
CA LEU A 134 9.13 0.59 10.07
C LEU A 134 9.57 -0.75 10.67
N LEU A 135 10.88 -1.09 10.61
CA LEU A 135 11.40 -2.32 11.19
C LEU A 135 11.17 -2.37 12.71
N TYR A 136 11.40 -1.27 13.42
CA TYR A 136 11.17 -1.17 14.87
C TYR A 136 9.70 -1.46 15.21
N LYS A 137 8.78 -0.94 14.39
CA LYS A 137 7.33 -1.16 14.52
C LYS A 137 6.87 -2.55 14.05
N CYS A 138 7.74 -3.36 13.44
CA CYS A 138 7.38 -4.71 13.01
C CYS A 138 7.26 -5.70 14.19
N PRO A 139 6.46 -6.77 14.05
CA PRO A 139 6.42 -7.86 15.01
C PRO A 139 7.78 -8.55 15.21
N ASN A 140 8.01 -9.14 16.39
CA ASN A 140 9.26 -9.83 16.75
C ASN A 140 9.71 -10.87 15.70
N HIS A 141 8.77 -11.66 15.14
CA HIS A 141 9.08 -12.70 14.16
C HIS A 141 9.55 -12.15 12.81
N ILE A 142 9.15 -10.93 12.46
CA ILE A 142 9.63 -10.23 11.25
C ILE A 142 11.00 -9.63 11.50
N ARG A 143 11.21 -8.99 12.67
CA ARG A 143 12.51 -8.41 13.05
C ARG A 143 13.64 -9.44 13.09
N LYS A 144 13.35 -10.66 13.53
CA LYS A 144 14.31 -11.77 13.61
C LYS A 144 14.37 -12.60 12.31
N HIS A 145 13.63 -12.24 11.28
CA HIS A 145 13.58 -13.03 10.04
C HIS A 145 14.94 -12.96 9.32
N PRO A 146 15.56 -14.09 8.92
CA PRO A 146 16.93 -14.12 8.40
C PRO A 146 17.18 -13.14 7.24
N HIS A 147 16.23 -13.02 6.32
CA HIS A 147 16.34 -12.09 5.19
C HIS A 147 16.27 -10.62 5.59
N VAL A 148 15.53 -10.30 6.65
CA VAL A 148 15.41 -8.92 7.17
C VAL A 148 16.69 -8.56 7.91
N THR A 149 17.19 -9.44 8.77
CA THR A 149 18.46 -9.25 9.49
C THR A 149 19.62 -9.07 8.50
N LYS A 150 19.73 -9.96 7.49
CA LYS A 150 20.76 -9.86 6.45
C LYS A 150 20.69 -8.56 5.65
N LEU A 151 19.48 -8.09 5.32
CA LEU A 151 19.28 -6.82 4.60
C LEU A 151 19.87 -5.64 5.40
N PHE A 152 19.56 -5.54 6.69
CA PHE A 152 20.06 -4.46 7.53
C PHE A 152 21.55 -4.60 7.89
N GLU A 153 22.07 -5.83 7.97
CA GLU A 153 23.51 -6.06 8.13
C GLU A 153 24.32 -5.65 6.89
N SER A 154 23.85 -5.97 5.68
CA SER A 154 24.52 -5.56 4.44
C SER A 154 24.65 -4.05 4.32
N ILE A 155 23.64 -3.31 4.78
CA ILE A 155 23.62 -1.85 4.78
C ILE A 155 24.61 -1.29 5.81
N LYS A 156 24.77 -1.93 6.98
CA LYS A 156 25.79 -1.48 7.95
C LYS A 156 27.20 -1.50 7.34
N VAL A 157 27.51 -2.47 6.47
CA VAL A 157 28.80 -2.60 5.80
C VAL A 157 28.96 -1.56 4.68
N GLU A 158 27.92 -1.34 3.88
CA GLU A 158 27.92 -0.32 2.81
C GLU A 158 27.95 1.11 3.38
N CYS A 159 27.16 1.38 4.43
CA CYS A 159 27.24 2.64 5.17
C CYS A 159 28.63 2.79 5.80
N LEU A 160 29.25 1.77 6.42
CA LEU A 160 30.61 1.91 6.97
C LEU A 160 31.63 2.43 5.94
N CYS A 161 31.48 2.09 4.65
CA CYS A 161 32.31 2.63 3.57
C CYS A 161 31.99 4.09 3.20
N LEU A 162 30.76 4.56 3.46
CA LEU A 162 30.32 5.96 3.29
C LEU A 162 30.48 6.81 4.58
N LEU A 163 30.70 6.17 5.74
CA LEU A 163 30.69 6.74 7.08
C LEU A 163 32.09 7.19 7.57
N ILE A 164 32.87 7.87 6.73
CA ILE A 164 33.82 8.86 7.27
C ILE A 164 33.04 10.12 7.77
N GLY A 165 31.75 10.26 7.43
CA GLY A 165 30.94 11.46 7.73
C GLY A 165 29.75 11.36 8.69
N PHE A 166 29.26 10.17 9.08
CA PHE A 166 28.03 10.06 9.93
C PHE A 166 28.27 9.10 11.11
N LYS A 167 29.13 9.51 12.03
CA LYS A 167 29.31 8.79 13.30
C LYS A 167 28.11 9.07 14.23
N GLN A 168 27.67 8.02 14.93
CA GLN A 168 26.85 8.00 16.16
C GLN A 168 25.32 8.15 16.03
N ALA A 169 24.63 7.07 15.65
CA ALA A 169 23.24 6.82 16.12
C ALA A 169 22.80 5.33 16.05
N MET A 170 23.43 4.50 15.22
CA MET A 170 22.81 3.22 14.79
C MET A 170 23.08 1.95 15.63
N ILE A 171 23.68 2.03 16.81
CA ILE A 171 24.12 0.82 17.55
C ILE A 171 23.54 0.71 18.97
N GLY A 172 22.67 1.63 19.40
CA GLY A 172 22.17 1.65 20.78
C GLY A 172 21.07 0.65 21.13
N GLU A 173 20.01 0.50 20.33
CA GLU A 173 18.72 0.07 20.94
C GLU A 173 17.98 -1.09 20.25
N ILE A 174 18.40 -1.59 19.08
CA ILE A 174 17.59 -2.61 18.35
C ILE A 174 18.01 -4.06 18.67
N MET A 175 19.10 -4.28 19.42
CA MET A 175 19.50 -5.62 19.90
C MET A 175 19.76 -5.72 21.41
N VAL A 176 19.42 -4.69 22.20
CA VAL A 176 19.56 -4.73 23.66
C VAL A 176 18.19 -4.53 24.30
N ASN A 177 17.36 -5.56 24.26
CA ASN A 177 16.46 -5.87 25.37
C ASN A 177 16.16 -7.37 25.32
N PRO A 178 16.42 -8.11 26.42
CA PRO A 178 16.26 -9.57 26.48
C PRO A 178 14.81 -10.03 26.26
#